data_AF-A0A524MAG1-F1
#
_entry.id   AF-A0A524MAG1-F1
#
_cell.length_a   1.000
_cell.length_b   1.000
_cell.length_c   1.000
_cell.angle_alpha   90.00
_cell.angle_beta   90.00
_cell.angle_gamma   90.00
#
_symmetry.space_group_name_H-M   'P 1'
#
loop_
_entity.id
_entity.type
_entity.pdbx_description
1 polymer ?
#
loop_
_entity_poly.entity_id
_entity_poly.type
_entity_poly.pdbx_seq_one_letter_code
_entity_poly.pdbx_strand_id
1 'polypeptide(L)'
;MEELLKKLLAAEVLTEETKQELEAAFTTHLSESVSKARDEATANVTAELNEQWITERETLIEALDEKVSEVLTEELKELKEDIERFRDLEAEHADKLVEAKNEMADHLKKDVDILIEKLDKFLEIRLTAELDELREDVAVVRKNEFGKKVFESFVAEFKKHYVGDDSAEAKLTETQQRLEDTLTGLEEAEKEIAKMKRNQKIREVLAPLSGKTKEVMEAILKSVDTPLLEDAYKTYIGRVLKETTDKQEVKENSTSEKETKVLAEGEKKVAKKPAVAGKAVTGDDLDMLKEGEDLNQETVVKATLDSEEKRRWQRLAGIGA
;
A
#
# COMPACT_ATOMS: atom_id res chain seq x y z
N MET A 1 18.58 -124.87 -36.18
CA MET A 1 20.06 -124.95 -36.17
C MET A 1 20.59 -125.66 -34.94
N GLU A 2 20.07 -125.37 -33.73
CA GLU A 2 20.46 -126.06 -32.49
C GLU A 2 20.30 -127.58 -32.53
N GLU A 3 19.23 -128.10 -33.14
CA GLU A 3 19.02 -129.55 -33.25
C GLU A 3 20.00 -130.27 -34.19
N LEU A 4 20.55 -129.57 -35.18
CA LEU A 4 21.53 -130.13 -36.13
C LEU A 4 22.95 -130.12 -35.54
N LEU A 5 23.30 -129.08 -34.78
CA LEU A 5 24.54 -129.02 -34.00
C LEU A 5 24.57 -130.09 -32.90
N LYS A 6 23.45 -130.28 -32.18
CA LYS A 6 23.30 -131.36 -31.21
C LYS A 6 23.50 -132.75 -31.82
N LYS A 7 23.10 -132.96 -33.08
CA LYS A 7 23.31 -134.22 -33.82
C LYS A 7 24.76 -134.41 -34.29
N LEU A 8 25.48 -133.34 -34.64
CA LEU A 8 26.88 -133.39 -35.07
C LEU A 8 27.85 -133.60 -33.90
N LEU A 9 27.61 -132.94 -32.76
CA LEU A 9 28.40 -133.06 -31.52
C LEU A 9 28.15 -134.38 -30.74
N ALA A 10 27.11 -135.12 -31.12
CA ALA A 10 26.76 -136.43 -30.55
C ALA A 10 27.30 -137.62 -31.36
N ALA A 11 27.88 -137.38 -32.55
CA ALA A 11 28.50 -138.43 -33.34
C ALA A 11 29.89 -138.77 -32.76
N GLU A 12 30.11 -140.06 -32.48
CA GLU A 12 31.20 -140.67 -31.70
C GLU A 12 32.63 -140.55 -32.32
N VAL A 13 32.86 -139.58 -33.19
CA VAL A 13 34.09 -139.39 -33.98
C VAL A 13 34.94 -138.21 -33.50
N LEU A 14 34.44 -137.42 -32.54
CA LEU A 14 35.13 -136.26 -31.96
C LEU A 14 35.56 -136.57 -30.51
N THR A 15 36.80 -136.23 -30.15
CA THR A 15 37.27 -136.33 -28.76
C THR A 15 36.60 -135.26 -27.90
N GLU A 16 36.38 -135.55 -26.62
CA GLU A 16 35.69 -134.65 -25.67
C GLU A 16 36.33 -133.25 -25.61
N GLU A 17 37.65 -133.16 -25.80
CA GLU A 17 38.41 -131.90 -25.88
C GLU A 17 38.03 -131.08 -27.13
N THR A 18 37.97 -131.70 -28.32
CA THR A 18 37.55 -131.03 -29.56
C THR A 18 36.07 -130.62 -29.55
N LYS A 19 35.24 -131.35 -28.81
CA LYS A 19 33.82 -131.04 -28.60
C LYS A 19 33.65 -129.76 -27.78
N GLN A 20 34.39 -129.65 -26.67
CA GLN A 20 34.39 -128.48 -25.80
C GLN A 20 35.00 -127.25 -26.49
N GLU A 21 36.07 -127.43 -27.28
CA GLU A 21 36.64 -126.35 -28.09
C GLU A 21 35.66 -125.84 -29.15
N LEU A 22 34.93 -126.74 -29.82
CA LEU A 22 33.96 -126.36 -30.85
C LEU A 22 32.71 -125.71 -30.25
N GLU A 23 32.24 -126.14 -29.08
CA GLU A 23 31.19 -125.46 -28.32
C GLU A 23 31.63 -124.08 -27.81
N ALA A 24 32.86 -123.95 -27.31
CA ALA A 24 33.43 -122.66 -26.90
C ALA A 24 33.62 -121.70 -28.09
N ALA A 25 34.10 -122.20 -29.23
CA ALA A 25 34.23 -121.41 -30.45
C ALA A 25 32.87 -121.00 -31.02
N PHE A 26 31.87 -121.89 -30.99
CA PHE A 26 30.53 -121.57 -31.47
C PHE A 26 29.81 -120.58 -30.55
N THR A 27 29.93 -120.73 -29.22
CA THR A 27 29.37 -119.76 -28.26
C THR A 27 30.08 -118.40 -28.34
N THR A 28 31.38 -118.37 -28.60
CA THR A 28 32.14 -117.14 -28.85
C THR A 28 31.72 -116.48 -30.17
N HIS A 29 31.65 -117.24 -31.27
CA HIS A 29 31.16 -116.71 -32.55
C HIS A 29 29.68 -116.28 -32.48
N LEU A 30 28.85 -116.99 -31.70
CA LEU A 30 27.46 -116.61 -31.46
C LEU A 30 27.36 -115.33 -30.62
N SER A 31 28.15 -115.18 -29.56
CA SER A 31 28.16 -113.96 -28.75
C SER A 31 28.73 -112.76 -29.51
N GLU A 32 29.77 -112.96 -30.32
CA GLU A 32 30.31 -111.94 -31.22
C GLU A 32 29.32 -111.54 -32.31
N SER A 33 28.62 -112.48 -32.93
CA SER A 33 27.59 -112.17 -33.94
C SER A 33 26.37 -111.49 -33.33
N VAL A 34 25.96 -111.88 -32.12
CA VAL A 34 24.90 -111.19 -31.36
C VAL A 34 25.33 -109.80 -30.93
N SER A 35 26.59 -109.60 -30.50
CA SER A 35 27.14 -108.27 -30.19
C SER A 35 27.14 -107.39 -31.43
N LYS A 36 27.69 -107.87 -32.55
CA LYS A 36 27.71 -107.14 -33.82
C LYS A 36 26.30 -106.79 -34.31
N ALA A 37 25.35 -107.72 -34.23
CA ALA A 37 23.96 -107.45 -34.60
C ALA A 37 23.30 -106.41 -33.67
N ARG A 38 23.66 -106.37 -32.38
CA ARG A 38 23.19 -105.33 -31.45
C ARG A 38 23.85 -103.98 -31.72
N ASP A 39 25.15 -103.97 -32.00
CA ASP A 39 25.90 -102.75 -32.33
C ASP A 39 25.39 -102.16 -33.65
N GLU A 40 25.13 -102.99 -34.66
CA GLU A 40 24.48 -102.59 -35.92
C GLU A 40 23.04 -102.11 -35.70
N ALA A 41 22.23 -102.82 -34.92
CA ALA A 41 20.86 -102.39 -34.63
C ALA A 41 20.81 -101.08 -33.85
N THR A 42 21.70 -100.87 -32.88
CA THR A 42 21.79 -99.61 -32.13
C THR A 42 22.30 -98.47 -33.01
N ALA A 43 23.32 -98.71 -33.85
CA ALA A 43 23.78 -97.74 -34.83
C ALA A 43 22.66 -97.33 -35.78
N ASN A 44 21.90 -98.28 -36.34
CA ASN A 44 20.77 -98.00 -37.23
C ASN A 44 19.67 -97.21 -36.51
N VAL A 45 19.25 -97.63 -35.32
CA VAL A 45 18.21 -96.92 -34.54
C VAL A 45 18.66 -95.50 -34.18
N THR A 46 19.93 -95.30 -33.80
CA THR A 46 20.44 -93.94 -33.52
C THR A 46 20.51 -93.08 -34.77
N ALA A 47 20.86 -93.65 -35.92
CA ALA A 47 20.85 -92.93 -37.19
C ALA A 47 19.43 -92.51 -37.59
N GLU A 48 18.46 -93.44 -37.52
CA GLU A 48 17.04 -93.17 -37.78
C GLU A 48 16.48 -92.12 -36.83
N LEU A 49 16.79 -92.20 -35.53
CA LEU A 49 16.30 -91.23 -34.54
C LEU A 49 16.93 -89.85 -34.74
N ASN A 50 18.20 -89.77 -35.15
CA ASN A 50 18.84 -88.50 -35.49
C ASN A 50 18.22 -87.88 -36.75
N GLU A 51 17.91 -88.70 -37.76
CA GLU A 51 17.23 -88.23 -38.98
C GLU A 51 15.80 -87.75 -38.68
N GLN A 52 15.04 -88.50 -37.88
CA GLN A 52 13.73 -88.10 -37.38
C GLN A 52 13.81 -86.79 -36.58
N TRP A 53 14.78 -86.66 -35.67
CA TRP A 53 14.94 -85.42 -34.90
C TRP A 53 15.30 -84.21 -35.78
N ILE A 54 16.16 -84.38 -36.78
CA ILE A 54 16.52 -83.30 -37.71
C ILE A 54 15.28 -82.86 -38.49
N THR A 55 14.53 -83.81 -39.05
CA THR A 55 13.33 -83.53 -39.83
C THR A 55 12.23 -82.89 -38.99
N GLU A 56 11.92 -83.44 -37.81
CA GLU A 56 10.95 -82.85 -36.88
C GLU A 56 11.35 -81.44 -36.45
N ARG A 57 12.63 -81.21 -36.16
CA ARG A 57 13.13 -79.87 -35.82
C ARG A 57 12.95 -78.89 -36.98
N GLU A 58 13.27 -79.30 -38.20
CA GLU A 58 13.08 -78.45 -39.39
C GLU A 58 11.60 -78.12 -39.60
N THR A 59 10.71 -79.12 -39.49
CA THR A 59 9.26 -78.88 -39.60
C THR A 59 8.73 -77.96 -38.51
N LEU A 60 9.26 -78.05 -37.28
CA LEU A 60 8.86 -77.18 -36.18
C LEU A 60 9.36 -75.74 -36.38
N ILE A 61 10.57 -75.57 -36.92
CA ILE A 61 11.11 -74.25 -37.26
C ILE A 61 10.27 -73.62 -38.37
N GLU A 62 9.92 -74.37 -39.40
CA GLU A 62 9.07 -73.87 -40.50
C GLU A 62 7.67 -73.50 -40.01
N ALA A 63 7.03 -74.37 -39.22
CA ALA A 63 5.72 -74.07 -38.64
C ALA A 63 5.76 -72.87 -37.68
N LEU A 64 6.85 -72.71 -36.94
CA LEU A 64 7.04 -71.55 -36.05
C LEU A 64 7.22 -70.26 -36.86
N ASP A 65 8.02 -70.28 -37.94
CA ASP A 65 8.23 -69.11 -38.80
C ASP A 65 6.93 -68.71 -39.52
N GLU A 66 6.17 -69.69 -40.00
CA GLU A 66 4.84 -69.46 -40.59
C GLU A 66 3.88 -68.84 -39.55
N LYS A 67 3.82 -69.38 -38.33
CA LYS A 67 2.95 -68.84 -37.28
C LYS A 67 3.37 -67.45 -36.82
N VAL A 68 4.66 -67.21 -36.66
CA VAL A 68 5.19 -65.90 -36.26
C VAL A 68 4.94 -64.86 -37.35
N SER A 69 5.17 -65.22 -38.61
CA SER A 69 4.91 -64.30 -39.73
C SER A 69 3.42 -64.01 -39.89
N GLU A 70 2.55 -65.02 -39.80
CA GLU A 70 1.09 -64.85 -39.83
C GLU A 70 0.63 -63.88 -38.73
N VAL A 71 0.97 -64.16 -37.47
CA VAL A 71 0.58 -63.31 -36.33
C VAL A 71 1.15 -61.89 -36.47
N LEU A 72 2.43 -61.74 -36.82
CA LEU A 72 3.03 -60.41 -37.00
C LEU A 72 2.36 -59.63 -38.13
N THR A 73 1.97 -60.28 -39.23
CA THR A 73 1.29 -59.60 -40.33
C THR A 73 -0.13 -59.19 -39.97
N GLU A 74 -0.85 -59.99 -39.18
CA GLU A 74 -2.19 -59.66 -38.69
C GLU A 74 -2.13 -58.51 -37.69
N GLU A 75 -1.25 -58.58 -36.69
CA GLU A 75 -1.05 -57.53 -35.67
C GLU A 75 -0.57 -56.21 -36.30
N LEU A 76 0.33 -56.25 -37.29
CA LEU A 76 0.75 -55.04 -38.00
C LEU A 76 -0.39 -54.41 -38.80
N LYS A 77 -1.30 -55.23 -39.33
CA LYS A 77 -2.48 -54.75 -40.04
C LYS A 77 -3.47 -54.11 -39.07
N GLU A 78 -3.77 -54.77 -37.96
CA GLU A 78 -4.63 -54.23 -36.90
C GLU A 78 -4.06 -52.92 -36.33
N LEU A 79 -2.77 -52.89 -36.02
CA LEU A 79 -2.09 -51.69 -35.55
C LEU A 79 -2.19 -50.53 -36.55
N LYS A 80 -2.06 -50.82 -37.85
CA LYS A 80 -2.21 -49.79 -38.89
C LYS A 80 -3.64 -49.25 -38.93
N GLU A 81 -4.64 -50.11 -38.88
CA GLU A 81 -6.05 -49.71 -38.85
C GLU A 81 -6.37 -48.89 -37.59
N ASP A 82 -5.81 -49.25 -36.44
CA ASP A 82 -5.94 -48.49 -35.20
C ASP A 82 -5.31 -47.10 -35.31
N ILE A 83 -4.10 -46.98 -35.87
CA ILE A 83 -3.45 -45.68 -36.09
C ILE A 83 -4.29 -44.79 -37.01
N GLU A 84 -4.90 -45.36 -38.05
CA GLU A 84 -5.80 -44.62 -38.94
C GLU A 84 -7.06 -44.14 -38.18
N ARG A 85 -7.69 -45.02 -37.39
CA ARG A 85 -8.84 -44.65 -36.53
C ARG A 85 -8.48 -43.55 -35.52
N PHE A 86 -7.30 -43.63 -34.90
CA PHE A 86 -6.84 -42.60 -33.96
C PHE A 86 -6.65 -41.24 -34.64
N ARG A 87 -6.10 -41.21 -35.86
CA ARG A 87 -5.93 -39.96 -36.63
C ARG A 87 -7.27 -39.33 -36.99
N ASP A 88 -8.25 -40.14 -37.38
CA ASP A 88 -9.58 -39.64 -37.70
C ASP A 88 -10.27 -39.06 -36.45
N LEU A 89 -10.13 -39.73 -35.30
CA LEU A 89 -10.63 -39.22 -34.02
C LEU A 89 -9.92 -37.92 -33.61
N GLU A 90 -8.60 -37.81 -33.78
CA GLU A 90 -7.86 -36.57 -33.50
C GLU A 90 -8.35 -35.41 -34.36
N ALA A 91 -8.60 -35.65 -35.66
CA ALA A 91 -9.15 -34.65 -36.56
C ALA A 91 -10.56 -34.21 -36.13
N GLU A 92 -11.45 -35.17 -35.82
CA GLU A 92 -12.81 -34.87 -35.34
C GLU A 92 -12.79 -34.11 -34.01
N HIS A 93 -11.90 -34.47 -33.08
CA HIS A 93 -11.74 -33.76 -31.81
C HIS A 93 -11.19 -32.35 -32.00
N ALA A 94 -10.26 -32.16 -32.93
CA ALA A 94 -9.74 -30.84 -33.28
C ALA A 94 -10.86 -29.95 -33.86
N ASP A 95 -11.69 -30.48 -34.76
CA ASP A 95 -12.82 -29.76 -35.35
C ASP A 95 -13.86 -29.39 -34.28
N LYS A 96 -14.25 -30.34 -33.41
CA LYS A 96 -15.15 -30.08 -32.27
C LYS A 96 -14.59 -29.03 -31.33
N LEU A 97 -13.27 -29.00 -31.12
CA LEU A 97 -12.64 -27.99 -30.27
C LEU A 97 -12.74 -26.61 -30.92
N VAL A 98 -12.53 -26.50 -32.23
CA VAL A 98 -12.71 -25.25 -32.98
C VAL A 98 -14.17 -24.79 -32.93
N GLU A 99 -15.14 -25.68 -33.14
CA GLU A 99 -16.56 -25.37 -33.03
C GLU A 99 -16.92 -24.86 -31.63
N ALA A 100 -16.52 -25.56 -30.57
CA ALA A 100 -16.75 -25.15 -29.19
C ALA A 100 -16.10 -23.78 -28.87
N LYS A 101 -14.93 -23.49 -29.43
CA LYS A 101 -14.28 -22.17 -29.30
C LYS A 101 -15.09 -21.08 -29.99
N ASN A 102 -15.62 -21.34 -31.18
CA ASN A 102 -16.44 -20.39 -31.91
C ASN A 102 -17.77 -20.13 -31.19
N GLU A 103 -18.44 -21.18 -30.71
CA GLU A 103 -19.67 -21.04 -29.90
C GLU A 103 -19.41 -20.21 -28.64
N MET A 104 -18.33 -20.50 -27.91
CA MET A 104 -17.94 -19.72 -26.73
C MET A 104 -17.66 -18.26 -27.06
N ALA A 105 -17.01 -17.98 -28.19
CA ALA A 105 -16.76 -16.63 -28.64
C ALA A 105 -18.05 -15.87 -28.97
N ASP A 106 -19.03 -16.55 -29.59
CA ASP A 106 -20.33 -15.95 -29.90
C ASP A 106 -21.19 -15.73 -28.66
N HIS A 107 -21.12 -16.63 -27.67
CA HIS A 107 -21.70 -16.39 -26.35
C HIS A 107 -21.08 -15.17 -25.66
N LEU A 108 -19.76 -15.06 -25.68
CA LEU A 108 -19.06 -13.92 -25.06
C LEU A 108 -19.45 -12.59 -25.72
N LYS A 109 -19.60 -12.54 -27.05
CA LYS A 109 -20.09 -11.34 -27.76
C LYS A 109 -21.48 -10.93 -27.27
N LYS A 110 -22.42 -11.90 -27.21
CA LYS A 110 -23.79 -11.64 -26.73
C LYS A 110 -23.80 -11.14 -25.29
N ASP A 111 -22.97 -11.72 -24.43
CA ASP A 111 -22.87 -11.31 -23.02
C ASP A 111 -22.30 -9.89 -22.89
N VAL A 112 -21.31 -9.54 -23.72
CA VAL A 112 -20.77 -8.17 -23.80
C VAL A 112 -21.83 -7.18 -24.28
N ASP A 113 -22.61 -7.53 -25.32
CA ASP A 113 -23.70 -6.68 -25.82
C ASP A 113 -24.76 -6.43 -24.72
N ILE A 114 -25.17 -7.48 -23.99
CA ILE A 114 -26.10 -7.36 -22.86
C ILE A 114 -25.50 -6.50 -21.74
N LEU A 115 -24.21 -6.62 -21.47
CA LEU A 115 -23.53 -5.83 -20.44
C LEU A 115 -23.50 -4.35 -20.83
N ILE A 116 -23.22 -4.04 -22.10
CA ILE A 116 -23.25 -2.66 -22.62
C ILE A 116 -24.65 -2.07 -22.45
N GLU A 117 -25.70 -2.79 -22.87
CA GLU A 117 -27.08 -2.31 -22.71
C GLU A 117 -27.45 -2.05 -21.25
N LYS A 118 -26.99 -2.89 -20.32
CA LYS A 118 -27.21 -2.70 -18.88
C LYS A 118 -26.43 -1.52 -18.35
N LEU A 119 -25.18 -1.35 -18.78
CA LEU A 119 -24.33 -0.23 -18.38
C LEU A 119 -24.91 1.09 -18.88
N ASP A 120 -25.36 1.15 -20.12
CA ASP A 120 -26.01 2.34 -20.69
C ASP A 120 -27.25 2.74 -19.89
N LYS A 121 -28.14 1.78 -19.60
CA LYS A 121 -29.32 2.03 -18.75
C LYS A 121 -28.94 2.48 -17.35
N PHE A 122 -27.92 1.88 -16.74
CA PHE A 122 -27.45 2.25 -15.41
C PHE A 122 -26.88 3.68 -15.41
N LEU A 123 -26.04 4.02 -16.39
CA LEU A 123 -25.46 5.35 -16.54
C LEU A 123 -26.54 6.39 -16.81
N GLU A 124 -27.51 6.10 -17.68
CA GLU A 124 -28.63 7.00 -17.96
C GLU A 124 -29.44 7.30 -16.70
N ILE A 125 -29.82 6.28 -15.93
CA ILE A 125 -30.56 6.47 -14.68
C ILE A 125 -29.74 7.27 -13.67
N ARG A 126 -28.46 6.93 -13.49
CA ARG A 126 -27.61 7.57 -12.49
C ARG A 126 -27.27 9.01 -12.86
N LEU A 127 -26.88 9.27 -14.11
CA LEU A 127 -26.57 10.61 -14.59
C LEU A 127 -27.81 11.51 -14.57
N THR A 128 -28.98 10.99 -14.93
CA THR A 128 -30.23 11.76 -14.85
C THR A 128 -30.55 12.15 -13.41
N ALA A 129 -30.45 11.20 -12.47
CA ALA A 129 -30.67 11.48 -11.05
C ALA A 129 -29.69 12.52 -10.49
N GLU A 130 -28.39 12.38 -10.80
CA GLU A 130 -27.35 13.34 -10.40
C GLU A 130 -27.55 14.73 -11.02
N LEU A 131 -27.97 14.79 -12.30
CA LEU A 131 -28.26 16.06 -12.97
C LEU A 131 -29.49 16.75 -12.39
N ASP A 132 -30.51 15.99 -12.01
CA ASP A 132 -31.72 16.52 -11.37
C ASP A 132 -31.42 17.04 -9.96
N GLU A 133 -30.63 16.30 -9.17
CA GLU A 133 -30.13 16.74 -7.86
C GLU A 133 -29.30 18.02 -7.98
N LEU A 134 -28.30 18.04 -8.90
CA LEU A 134 -27.49 19.23 -9.15
C LEU A 134 -28.36 20.42 -9.61
N ARG A 135 -29.40 20.17 -10.41
CA ARG A 135 -30.33 21.21 -10.86
C ARG A 135 -31.13 21.77 -9.68
N GLU A 136 -31.56 20.94 -8.75
CA GLU A 136 -32.24 21.36 -7.52
C GLU A 136 -31.31 22.22 -6.65
N ASP A 137 -30.09 21.76 -6.43
CA ASP A 137 -29.08 22.48 -5.65
C ASP A 137 -28.78 23.86 -6.25
N VAL A 138 -28.58 23.93 -7.56
CA VAL A 138 -28.38 25.21 -8.27
C VAL A 138 -29.60 26.12 -8.12
N ALA A 139 -30.82 25.56 -8.14
CA ALA A 139 -32.03 26.35 -7.93
C ALA A 139 -32.12 26.91 -6.51
N VAL A 140 -31.73 26.14 -5.49
CA VAL A 140 -31.65 26.60 -4.10
C VAL A 140 -30.61 27.70 -3.95
N VAL A 141 -29.41 27.52 -4.51
CA VAL A 141 -28.36 28.55 -4.50
C VAL A 141 -28.84 29.83 -5.17
N ARG A 142 -29.48 29.75 -6.33
CA ARG A 142 -30.05 30.94 -7.02
C ARG A 142 -31.12 31.65 -6.20
N LYS A 143 -32.01 30.91 -5.52
CA LYS A 143 -33.01 31.50 -4.63
C LYS A 143 -32.34 32.20 -3.44
N ASN A 144 -31.30 31.61 -2.87
CA ASN A 144 -30.54 32.21 -1.78
C ASN A 144 -29.78 33.46 -2.21
N GLU A 145 -29.13 33.45 -3.38
CA GLU A 145 -28.48 34.63 -3.94
C GLU A 145 -29.47 35.74 -4.27
N PHE A 146 -30.63 35.39 -4.83
CA PHE A 146 -31.71 36.34 -5.08
C PHE A 146 -32.19 36.96 -3.76
N GLY A 147 -32.45 36.13 -2.74
CA GLY A 147 -32.84 36.59 -1.41
C GLY A 147 -31.79 37.51 -0.78
N LYS A 148 -30.50 37.19 -0.90
CA LYS A 148 -29.39 38.06 -0.46
C LYS A 148 -29.40 39.40 -1.20
N LYS A 149 -29.52 39.41 -2.53
CA LYS A 149 -29.57 40.66 -3.31
C LYS A 149 -30.77 41.53 -2.97
N VAL A 150 -31.96 40.92 -2.83
CA VAL A 150 -33.17 41.62 -2.41
C VAL A 150 -32.99 42.20 -1.01
N PHE A 151 -32.47 41.40 -0.07
CA PHE A 151 -32.21 41.85 1.30
C PHE A 151 -31.16 42.97 1.36
N GLU A 152 -30.06 42.87 0.61
CA GLU A 152 -29.03 43.91 0.53
C GLU A 152 -29.61 45.22 -0.02
N SER A 153 -30.41 45.16 -1.10
CA SER A 153 -31.09 46.34 -1.64
C SER A 153 -32.09 46.92 -0.65
N PHE A 154 -32.88 46.07 0.02
CA PHE A 154 -33.86 46.49 1.02
C PHE A 154 -33.18 47.12 2.24
N VAL A 155 -32.07 46.55 2.73
CA VAL A 155 -31.30 47.12 3.83
C VAL A 155 -30.71 48.47 3.44
N ALA A 156 -30.22 48.62 2.21
CA ALA A 156 -29.72 49.90 1.72
C ALA A 156 -30.82 50.98 1.71
N GLU A 157 -32.01 50.65 1.22
CA GLU A 157 -33.17 51.56 1.25
C GLU A 157 -33.70 51.80 2.68
N PHE A 158 -33.82 50.75 3.49
CA PHE A 158 -34.27 50.84 4.88
C PHE A 158 -33.33 51.73 5.70
N LYS A 159 -32.01 51.56 5.58
CA LYS A 159 -31.03 52.43 6.23
C LYS A 159 -31.19 53.89 5.77
N LYS A 160 -31.37 54.12 4.48
CA LYS A 160 -31.58 55.46 3.93
C LYS A 160 -32.84 56.15 4.48
N HIS A 161 -33.91 55.38 4.73
CA HIS A 161 -35.22 55.93 5.12
C HIS A 161 -35.52 55.89 6.63
N TYR A 162 -34.95 54.95 7.38
CA TYR A 162 -35.29 54.71 8.80
C TYR A 162 -34.12 54.86 9.77
N VAL A 163 -32.86 54.93 9.30
CA VAL A 163 -31.71 55.25 10.16
C VAL A 163 -31.44 56.76 10.22
N GLY A 164 -32.28 57.56 9.55
CA GLY A 164 -32.33 59.01 9.72
C GLY A 164 -33.11 59.42 10.98
N ASP A 165 -32.40 60.09 11.89
CA ASP A 165 -32.84 60.99 12.97
C ASP A 165 -33.21 60.48 14.38
N ASP A 166 -33.47 59.20 14.66
CA ASP A 166 -33.71 58.78 16.08
C ASP A 166 -33.11 57.43 16.48
N SER A 167 -32.23 56.87 15.63
CA SER A 167 -31.60 55.57 15.87
C SER A 167 -30.61 55.62 17.05
N ALA A 168 -30.65 54.57 17.88
CA ALA A 168 -29.69 54.34 18.95
C ALA A 168 -28.23 54.37 18.47
N GLU A 169 -27.98 54.10 17.19
CA GLU A 169 -26.65 54.20 16.56
C GLU A 169 -26.14 55.64 16.50
N ALA A 170 -26.98 56.62 16.17
CA ALA A 170 -26.58 58.03 16.17
C ALA A 170 -26.25 58.51 17.60
N LYS A 171 -27.04 58.08 18.58
CA LYS A 171 -26.78 58.32 20.01
C LYS A 171 -25.52 57.60 20.49
N LEU A 172 -25.21 56.41 19.97
CA LEU A 172 -23.97 55.69 20.26
C LEU A 172 -22.75 56.46 19.73
N THR A 173 -22.81 56.96 18.50
CA THR A 173 -21.71 57.74 17.92
C THR A 173 -21.51 59.07 18.65
N GLU A 174 -22.59 59.75 19.02
CA GLU A 174 -22.52 61.00 19.78
C GLU A 174 -21.96 60.76 21.20
N THR A 175 -22.39 59.70 21.88
CA THR A 175 -21.86 59.35 23.21
C THR A 175 -20.40 58.90 23.16
N GLN A 176 -19.97 58.21 22.09
CA GLN A 176 -18.56 57.89 21.87
C GLN A 176 -17.70 59.15 21.70
N GLN A 177 -18.14 60.11 20.88
CA GLN A 177 -17.44 61.39 20.70
C GLN A 177 -17.39 62.18 22.01
N ARG A 178 -18.51 62.29 22.73
CA ARG A 178 -18.54 62.96 24.04
C ARG A 178 -17.61 62.28 25.05
N LEU A 179 -17.51 60.95 25.02
CA LEU A 179 -16.59 60.23 25.91
C LEU A 179 -15.14 60.60 25.59
N GLU A 180 -14.76 60.65 24.32
CA GLU A 180 -13.43 61.07 23.88
C GLU A 180 -13.13 62.53 24.29
N ASP A 181 -14.08 63.45 24.09
CA ASP A 181 -13.96 64.85 24.53
C ASP A 181 -13.83 64.96 26.06
N THR A 182 -14.58 64.16 26.83
CA THR A 182 -14.46 64.17 28.29
C THR A 182 -13.14 63.58 28.78
N LEU A 183 -12.60 62.56 28.11
CA LEU A 183 -11.30 61.99 28.45
C LEU A 183 -10.17 62.98 28.21
N THR A 184 -10.18 63.66 27.06
CA THR A 184 -9.19 64.71 26.77
C THR A 184 -9.29 65.88 27.76
N GLY A 185 -10.50 66.33 28.08
CA GLY A 185 -10.72 67.35 29.12
C GLY A 185 -10.27 66.91 30.52
N LEU A 186 -10.45 65.63 30.87
CA LEU A 186 -9.96 65.08 32.14
C LEU A 186 -8.44 65.09 32.19
N GLU A 187 -7.76 64.67 31.12
CA GLU A 187 -6.29 64.70 31.05
C GLU A 187 -5.72 66.11 31.22
N GLU A 188 -6.38 67.13 30.65
CA GLU A 188 -6.00 68.53 30.83
C GLU A 188 -6.21 69.00 32.27
N ALA A 189 -7.35 68.66 32.87
CA ALA A 189 -7.63 68.97 34.27
C ALA A 189 -6.64 68.30 35.23
N GLU A 190 -6.25 67.04 34.98
CA GLU A 190 -5.23 66.34 35.76
C GLU A 190 -3.86 67.02 35.67
N LYS A 191 -3.47 67.50 34.49
CA LYS A 191 -2.21 68.27 34.30
C LYS A 191 -2.24 69.57 35.10
N GLU A 192 -3.35 70.29 35.14
CA GLU A 192 -3.47 71.52 35.93
C GLU A 192 -3.47 71.26 37.44
N ILE A 193 -4.14 70.20 37.91
CA ILE A 193 -4.08 69.76 39.31
C ILE A 193 -2.64 69.39 39.70
N ALA A 194 -1.90 68.72 38.82
CA ALA A 194 -0.50 68.38 39.07
C ALA A 194 0.40 69.63 39.22
N LYS A 195 0.21 70.66 38.36
CA LYS A 195 0.91 71.96 38.48
C LYS A 195 0.54 72.68 39.78
N MET A 196 -0.73 72.68 40.16
CA MET A 196 -1.21 73.29 41.39
C MET A 196 -0.60 72.61 42.63
N LYS A 197 -0.63 71.27 42.68
CA LYS A 197 0.00 70.48 43.76
C LYS A 197 1.50 70.76 43.84
N ARG A 198 2.18 70.86 42.70
CA ARG A 198 3.61 71.23 42.64
C ARG A 198 3.89 72.59 43.27
N ASN A 199 3.14 73.61 42.85
CA ASN A 199 3.32 74.97 43.34
C ASN A 199 3.02 75.07 44.84
N GLN A 200 2.01 74.34 45.32
CA GLN A 200 1.70 74.27 46.75
C GLN A 200 2.85 73.64 47.54
N LYS A 201 3.43 72.54 47.03
CA LYS A 201 4.58 71.89 47.69
C LYS A 201 5.84 72.76 47.66
N ILE A 202 6.11 73.47 46.57
CA ILE A 202 7.19 74.46 46.48
C ILE A 202 7.01 75.56 47.53
N ARG A 203 5.79 76.08 47.71
CA ARG A 203 5.50 77.10 48.72
C ARG A 203 5.68 76.58 50.15
N GLU A 204 5.26 75.36 50.43
CA GLU A 204 5.44 74.73 51.75
C GLU A 204 6.92 74.56 52.09
N VAL A 205 7.72 74.03 51.14
CA VAL A 205 9.16 73.81 51.32
C VAL A 205 9.93 75.12 51.45
N LEU A 206 9.49 76.19 50.78
CA LEU A 206 10.11 77.52 50.85
C LEU A 206 9.56 78.42 51.97
N ALA A 207 8.56 77.96 52.74
CA ALA A 207 7.95 78.74 53.82
C ALA A 207 8.93 79.25 54.90
N PRO A 208 9.96 78.49 55.33
CA PRO A 208 10.86 78.92 56.40
C PRO A 208 12.00 79.85 55.94
N LEU A 209 12.13 80.18 54.65
CA LEU A 209 13.11 81.14 54.13
C LEU A 209 12.46 82.47 53.78
N SER A 210 13.16 83.57 54.07
CA SER A 210 12.71 84.94 53.74
C SER A 210 13.81 85.75 53.05
N GLY A 211 13.47 86.44 51.98
CA GLY A 211 14.36 87.33 51.23
C GLY A 211 15.07 86.66 50.04
N LYS A 212 16.27 87.13 49.69
CA LYS A 212 17.00 86.71 48.47
C LYS A 212 17.34 85.21 48.43
N THR A 213 17.54 84.58 49.58
CA THR A 213 17.77 83.12 49.68
C THR A 213 16.56 82.31 49.23
N LYS A 214 15.34 82.83 49.43
CA LYS A 214 14.10 82.22 48.96
C LYS A 214 13.99 82.28 47.43
N GLU A 215 14.37 83.40 46.82
CA GLU A 215 14.28 83.60 45.37
C GLU A 215 15.28 82.74 44.60
N VAL A 216 16.52 82.65 45.08
CA VAL A 216 17.54 81.76 44.51
C VAL A 216 17.13 80.29 44.67
N MET A 217 16.57 79.94 45.84
CA MET A 217 16.11 78.58 46.10
C MET A 217 14.85 78.23 45.28
N GLU A 218 13.94 79.17 45.05
CA GLU A 218 12.79 79.01 44.16
C GLU A 218 13.21 78.76 42.71
N ALA A 219 14.26 79.46 42.23
CA ALA A 219 14.80 79.24 40.89
C ALA A 219 15.39 77.83 40.72
N ILE A 220 16.08 77.31 41.74
CA ILE A 220 16.65 75.95 41.74
C ILE A 220 15.54 74.88 41.85
N LEU A 221 14.53 75.10 42.69
CA LEU A 221 13.45 74.12 42.88
C LEU A 221 12.41 74.10 41.74
N LYS A 222 12.35 75.15 40.90
CA LYS A 222 11.54 75.14 39.67
C LYS A 222 12.00 74.11 38.63
N SER A 223 13.26 73.68 38.66
CA SER A 223 13.79 72.64 37.76
C SER A 223 13.77 71.23 38.35
N VAL A 224 13.29 71.04 39.60
CA VAL A 224 13.28 69.74 40.28
C VAL A 224 11.85 69.16 40.34
N ASP A 225 11.74 67.85 40.20
CA ASP A 225 10.47 67.11 40.24
C ASP A 225 9.78 67.17 41.61
N THR A 226 8.45 67.12 41.61
CA THR A 226 7.61 67.25 42.81
C THR A 226 7.94 66.33 43.99
N PRO A 227 8.28 65.04 43.83
CA PRO A 227 8.60 64.17 44.96
C PRO A 227 9.98 64.45 45.57
N LEU A 228 10.93 64.96 44.78
CA LEU A 228 12.32 65.17 45.17
C LEU A 228 12.58 66.58 45.74
N LEU A 229 11.52 67.38 45.83
CA LEU A 229 11.61 68.79 46.17
C LEU A 229 12.12 69.04 47.59
N GLU A 230 11.74 68.18 48.54
CA GLU A 230 12.19 68.25 49.95
C GLU A 230 13.66 67.85 50.12
N ASP A 231 14.13 66.89 49.32
CA ASP A 231 15.52 66.42 49.39
C ASP A 231 16.47 67.42 48.72
N ALA A 232 16.10 67.91 47.53
CA ALA A 232 16.81 69.02 46.90
C ALA A 232 16.86 70.25 47.82
N TYR A 233 15.79 70.50 48.57
CA TYR A 233 15.77 71.58 49.54
C TYR A 233 16.87 71.49 50.59
N LYS A 234 16.99 70.31 51.21
CA LYS A 234 18.00 70.03 52.24
C LYS A 234 19.42 70.12 51.68
N THR A 235 19.65 69.72 50.43
CA THR A 235 20.98 69.76 49.83
C THR A 235 21.44 71.18 49.48
N TYR A 236 20.58 72.00 48.87
CA TYR A 236 21.00 73.30 48.34
C TYR A 236 20.94 74.45 49.36
N ILE A 237 20.13 74.34 50.43
CA ILE A 237 19.99 75.43 51.41
C ILE A 237 21.32 75.85 52.05
N GLY A 238 22.20 74.90 52.36
CA GLY A 238 23.51 75.18 52.95
C GLY A 238 24.45 75.92 52.00
N ARG A 239 24.30 75.75 50.68
CA ARG A 239 25.07 76.46 49.66
C ARG A 239 24.53 77.88 49.45
N VAL A 240 23.21 78.01 49.35
CA VAL A 240 22.53 79.29 49.10
C VAL A 240 22.69 80.28 50.27
N LEU A 241 22.70 79.80 51.53
CA LEU A 241 22.96 80.66 52.69
C LEU A 241 24.38 81.24 52.70
N LYS A 242 25.39 80.44 52.32
CA LYS A 242 26.79 80.88 52.28
C LYS A 242 27.07 81.91 51.18
N GLU A 243 26.40 81.80 50.04
CA GLU A 243 26.56 82.78 48.94
C GLU A 243 25.95 84.15 49.26
N THR A 244 24.99 84.25 50.19
CA THR A 244 24.35 85.54 50.54
C THR A 244 25.12 86.43 51.52
N THR A 245 26.23 85.96 52.11
CA THR A 245 26.98 86.71 53.15
C THR A 245 28.25 87.42 52.67
N ASP A 246 28.74 87.20 51.45
CA ASP A 246 29.97 87.85 50.95
C ASP A 246 29.74 88.82 49.78
N LYS A 247 29.82 90.12 50.15
CA LYS A 247 30.20 91.38 49.44
C LYS A 247 29.86 91.66 47.95
N GLN A 248 29.22 92.83 47.80
CA GLN A 248 29.54 94.00 46.96
C GLN A 248 30.38 93.87 45.66
N GLU A 249 29.82 94.57 44.65
CA GLU A 249 30.47 95.29 43.55
C GLU A 249 30.79 94.60 42.21
N VAL A 250 30.07 95.11 41.19
CA VAL A 250 30.57 95.66 39.92
C VAL A 250 30.79 94.71 38.72
N LYS A 251 29.85 94.91 37.78
CA LYS A 251 29.98 95.09 36.32
C LYS A 251 30.39 93.95 35.39
N GLU A 252 29.74 94.07 34.22
CA GLU A 252 30.26 93.81 32.87
C GLU A 252 30.48 92.33 32.53
N ASN A 253 30.22 91.82 31.34
CA ASN A 253 29.64 92.29 30.08
C ASN A 253 29.63 91.04 29.19
N SER A 254 28.94 91.09 28.04
CA SER A 254 29.30 90.35 26.81
C SER A 254 29.23 88.80 26.82
N THR A 255 28.24 88.19 26.17
CA THR A 255 28.22 87.72 24.76
C THR A 255 28.84 86.36 24.48
N SER A 256 28.21 85.68 23.50
CA SER A 256 28.74 84.59 22.68
C SER A 256 28.77 83.23 23.40
N GLU A 257 28.63 82.08 22.76
CA GLU A 257 28.16 81.64 21.45
C GLU A 257 28.17 80.10 21.60
N LYS A 258 27.29 79.42 20.86
CA LYS A 258 27.49 78.11 20.22
C LYS A 258 27.88 76.86 21.03
N GLU A 259 27.11 75.80 20.69
CA GLU A 259 27.59 74.44 20.38
C GLU A 259 28.17 73.62 21.56
N THR A 260 28.06 72.30 21.68
CA THR A 260 27.53 71.16 20.92
C THR A 260 27.59 69.97 21.89
N LYS A 261 26.78 68.91 21.62
CA LYS A 261 27.03 67.50 21.99
C LYS A 261 27.07 67.21 23.52
N VAL A 262 26.62 66.07 24.05
CA VAL A 262 26.77 64.67 23.62
C VAL A 262 25.86 63.82 24.53
N LEU A 263 25.31 62.73 23.94
CA LEU A 263 25.13 61.40 24.52
C LEU A 263 24.32 61.24 25.82
N ALA A 264 23.20 60.52 25.73
CA ALA A 264 23.18 59.10 26.10
C ALA A 264 21.74 58.58 26.05
N GLU A 265 21.50 57.78 25.03
CA GLU A 265 20.35 56.91 24.86
C GLU A 265 20.39 55.80 25.91
N GLY A 266 19.28 55.59 26.60
CA GLY A 266 19.13 54.57 27.65
C GLY A 266 17.64 54.25 27.89
N GLU A 267 17.16 53.24 27.15
CA GLU A 267 16.21 52.17 27.52
C GLU A 267 15.07 52.48 28.54
N LYS A 268 13.79 52.10 28.36
CA LYS A 268 13.17 50.95 27.66
C LYS A 268 11.63 51.02 27.83
N LYS A 269 10.95 50.21 27.01
CA LYS A 269 9.57 49.65 27.09
C LYS A 269 8.49 50.43 26.34
N VAL A 270 7.63 49.84 25.50
CA VAL A 270 7.28 48.46 25.08
C VAL A 270 6.43 48.61 23.81
N ALA A 271 6.55 47.69 22.83
CA ALA A 271 5.45 47.04 22.08
C ALA A 271 5.82 46.61 20.64
N LYS A 272 6.32 45.38 20.53
CA LYS A 272 5.83 44.28 19.68
C LYS A 272 5.21 44.61 18.29
N LYS A 273 6.04 44.47 17.25
CA LYS A 273 5.85 43.78 15.95
C LYS A 273 7.27 43.64 15.36
N PRO A 274 7.66 42.58 14.61
CA PRO A 274 6.91 42.00 13.50
C PRO A 274 7.05 40.46 13.36
N ALA A 275 6.26 39.84 12.48
CA ALA A 275 6.65 38.70 11.63
C ALA A 275 5.44 38.22 10.83
N VAL A 276 5.41 38.51 9.53
CA VAL A 276 4.63 37.74 8.57
C VAL A 276 5.64 36.84 7.85
N ALA A 277 5.79 35.62 8.36
CA ALA A 277 6.42 34.54 7.63
C ALA A 277 5.31 33.87 6.81
N GLY A 278 5.40 33.99 5.48
CA GLY A 278 4.57 33.20 4.58
C GLY A 278 4.91 31.73 4.74
N LYS A 279 3.97 30.95 5.25
CA LYS A 279 4.02 29.48 5.23
C LYS A 279 3.25 29.04 3.99
N ALA A 280 3.96 28.56 2.97
CA ALA A 280 3.36 27.82 1.87
C ALA A 280 2.76 26.53 2.46
N VAL A 281 1.46 26.34 2.25
CA VAL A 281 0.75 25.10 2.57
C VAL A 281 0.84 24.21 1.33
N THR A 282 1.85 23.34 1.28
CA THR A 282 1.80 22.14 0.46
C THR A 282 0.98 21.12 1.24
N GLY A 283 -0.18 20.76 0.68
CA GLY A 283 -1.10 19.78 1.24
C GLY A 283 -0.53 18.38 1.14
N ASP A 284 0.09 17.93 2.23
CA ASP A 284 0.24 16.52 2.56
C ASP A 284 -0.29 16.35 3.99
N ASP A 285 -1.61 16.19 4.09
CA ASP A 285 -2.24 15.81 5.36
C ASP A 285 -2.05 14.31 5.57
N LEU A 286 -1.10 13.98 6.46
CA LEU A 286 -0.89 12.65 7.06
C LEU A 286 -2.15 12.09 7.75
N ASP A 287 -3.21 12.89 7.90
CA ASP A 287 -4.48 12.49 8.48
C ASP A 287 -5.38 11.73 7.48
N MET A 288 -5.15 11.83 6.16
CA MET A 288 -5.88 11.03 5.16
C MET A 288 -5.44 9.56 5.10
N LEU A 289 -4.28 9.21 5.67
CA LEU A 289 -3.83 7.81 5.74
C LEU A 289 -4.49 7.03 6.87
N LYS A 290 -5.00 7.71 7.92
CA LYS A 290 -5.71 7.05 9.03
C LYS A 290 -7.17 6.77 8.70
N GLU A 291 -7.85 7.67 7.99
CA GLU A 291 -9.20 7.41 7.48
C GLU A 291 -9.22 6.31 6.41
N GLY A 292 -8.13 6.13 5.66
CA GLY A 292 -7.98 5.01 4.72
C GLY A 292 -7.76 3.64 5.38
N GLU A 293 -7.22 3.58 6.60
CA GLU A 293 -7.07 2.34 7.36
C GLU A 293 -8.34 1.94 8.12
N ASP A 294 -9.13 2.91 8.58
CA ASP A 294 -10.39 2.65 9.28
C ASP A 294 -11.51 2.21 8.33
N LEU A 295 -11.56 2.73 7.09
CA LEU A 295 -12.50 2.26 6.06
C LEU A 295 -12.16 0.87 5.51
N ASN A 296 -10.91 0.42 5.62
CA ASN A 296 -10.49 -0.91 5.18
C ASN A 296 -10.68 -1.99 6.25
N GLN A 297 -11.09 -1.62 7.47
CA GLN A 297 -11.48 -2.56 8.52
C GLN A 297 -12.97 -2.94 8.48
N GLU A 298 -13.84 -2.11 7.89
CA GLU A 298 -15.28 -2.42 7.77
C GLU A 298 -15.65 -3.28 6.54
N THR A 299 -14.72 -3.53 5.61
CA THR A 299 -14.93 -4.45 4.47
C THR A 299 -14.09 -5.72 4.51
N VAL A 300 -13.55 -6.10 5.67
CA VAL A 300 -13.13 -7.50 5.88
C VAL A 300 -14.36 -8.33 6.22
N VAL A 301 -15.19 -8.58 5.21
CA VAL A 301 -16.04 -9.78 5.22
C VAL A 301 -15.06 -10.94 5.36
N LYS A 302 -14.96 -11.49 6.58
CA LYS A 302 -14.40 -12.82 6.81
C LYS A 302 -15.15 -13.76 5.86
N ALA A 303 -14.56 -14.03 4.71
CA ALA A 303 -14.95 -15.12 3.84
C ALA A 303 -14.53 -16.42 4.53
N THR A 304 -15.21 -16.75 5.63
CA THR A 304 -15.29 -18.12 6.10
C THR A 304 -16.15 -18.83 5.07
N LEU A 305 -15.52 -19.36 4.03
CA LEU A 305 -16.14 -20.38 3.17
C LEU A 305 -16.73 -21.43 4.08
N ASP A 306 -18.04 -21.64 3.97
CA ASP A 306 -18.72 -22.67 4.72
C ASP A 306 -18.05 -24.02 4.42
N SER A 307 -17.82 -24.81 5.46
CA SER A 307 -17.06 -26.06 5.37
C SER A 307 -17.67 -27.04 4.34
N GLU A 308 -18.96 -26.88 4.08
CA GLU A 308 -19.71 -27.64 3.08
C GLU A 308 -19.42 -27.19 1.65
N GLU A 309 -19.26 -25.88 1.41
CA GLU A 309 -18.90 -25.35 0.10
C GLU A 309 -17.49 -25.77 -0.27
N LYS A 310 -16.54 -25.68 0.66
CA LYS A 310 -15.17 -26.15 0.44
C LYS A 310 -15.11 -27.64 0.05
N ARG A 311 -15.94 -28.47 0.69
CA ARG A 311 -16.10 -29.90 0.34
C ARG A 311 -16.78 -30.14 -1.00
N ARG A 312 -17.66 -29.24 -1.45
CA ARG A 312 -18.25 -29.29 -2.80
C ARG A 312 -17.20 -28.96 -3.85
N TRP A 313 -16.42 -27.90 -3.65
CA TRP A 313 -15.34 -27.51 -4.55
C TRP A 313 -14.21 -28.56 -4.63
N GLN A 314 -13.86 -29.18 -3.51
CA GLN A 314 -12.87 -30.28 -3.47
C GLN A 314 -13.35 -31.52 -4.23
N ARG A 315 -14.64 -31.89 -4.11
CA ARG A 315 -15.23 -32.97 -4.90
C ARG A 315 -15.31 -32.65 -6.39
N LEU A 316 -15.62 -31.40 -6.74
CA LEU A 316 -15.64 -30.96 -8.14
C LEU A 316 -14.24 -30.97 -8.78
N ALA A 317 -13.21 -30.64 -8.01
CA ALA A 317 -11.83 -30.64 -8.45
C ALA A 317 -11.19 -32.05 -8.45
N GLY A 318 -11.92 -33.11 -8.10
CA GLY A 318 -11.40 -34.47 -8.05
C GLY A 318 -10.38 -34.72 -6.93
N ILE A 319 -10.22 -33.77 -6.01
CA ILE A 319 -9.33 -33.87 -4.85
C ILE A 319 -10.21 -34.26 -3.66
N GLY A 320 -10.55 -35.54 -3.57
CA GLY A 320 -11.44 -36.05 -2.53
C GLY A 320 -10.73 -36.89 -1.47
N ALA A 321 -10.61 -36.31 -0.27
CA ALA A 321 -11.00 -36.96 0.99
C ALA A 321 -11.69 -35.93 1.88
#